data_AF-H2ZG26-F1
#
_entry.id   AF-H2ZG26-F1
#
_cell.length_a   1.000
_cell.length_b   1.000
_cell.length_c   1.000
_cell.angle_alpha   90.00
_cell.angle_beta   90.00
_cell.angle_gamma   90.00
#
_symmetry.space_group_name_H-M   'P 1'
#
loop_
_entity.id
_entity.type
_entity.pdbx_description
1 polymer ?
#
loop_
_entity_poly.entity_id
_entity_poly.type
_entity_poly.pdbx_seq_one_letter_code
_entity_poly.pdbx_strand_id
1 'polypeptide(L)'
;MIKILVILLLFVISQSQAEDLAVNDCKLLKPNDKSQLLLNRLAPLKGHVFKYKFKDEVLGGDEYEYTLSICSGVDAEDYHVPGVGVLQYSSALKKYNTVGLLNSTIVKGGTDWIMLTYQHGDTYNTHCKSPTSSKLSRRQAHI
;
A
#
# COMPACT_ATOMS: atom_id res chain seq x y z
N MET A 1 -32.78 2.65 40.98
CA MET A 1 -32.95 1.83 39.76
C MET A 1 -32.98 2.67 38.47
N ILE A 2 -33.76 3.75 38.39
CA ILE A 2 -33.84 4.62 37.18
C ILE A 2 -32.46 5.19 36.73
N LYS A 3 -31.59 5.60 37.67
CA LYS A 3 -30.26 6.13 37.33
C LYS A 3 -29.33 5.12 36.63
N ILE A 4 -29.46 3.82 36.94
CA ILE A 4 -28.66 2.77 36.31
C ILE A 4 -29.12 2.54 34.87
N LEU A 5 -30.44 2.62 34.63
CA LEU A 5 -31.03 2.47 33.30
C LEU A 5 -30.59 3.61 32.36
N VAL A 6 -30.49 4.85 32.88
CA VAL A 6 -30.04 6.01 32.10
C VAL A 6 -28.56 5.92 31.73
N ILE A 7 -27.71 5.41 32.64
CA ILE A 7 -26.27 5.21 32.37
C ILE A 7 -26.06 4.12 31.31
N LEU A 8 -26.83 3.03 31.36
CA LEU A 8 -26.77 1.98 30.34
C LEU A 8 -27.23 2.49 28.97
N LEU A 9 -28.29 3.31 28.91
CA LEU A 9 -28.77 3.91 27.65
C LEU A 9 -27.75 4.85 27.00
N LEU A 10 -26.97 5.61 27.78
CA LEU A 10 -25.95 6.50 27.25
C LEU A 10 -24.76 5.73 26.65
N PHE A 11 -24.43 4.54 27.16
CA PHE A 11 -23.29 3.75 26.70
C PHE A 11 -23.55 3.10 25.32
N VAL A 12 -24.81 2.86 24.95
CA VAL A 12 -25.16 2.24 23.65
C VAL A 12 -25.04 3.22 22.49
N ILE A 13 -25.18 4.54 22.74
CA ILE A 13 -25.19 5.57 21.69
C ILE A 13 -23.76 5.87 21.19
N SER A 14 -22.73 5.50 21.95
CA SER A 14 -21.32 5.81 21.62
C SER A 14 -20.67 4.84 20.63
N GLN A 15 -21.33 3.75 20.22
CA GLN A 15 -20.75 2.80 19.27
C GLN A 15 -21.32 2.99 17.86
N SER A 16 -21.12 4.17 17.28
CA SER A 16 -21.14 4.34 15.83
C SER A 16 -19.80 3.83 15.29
N GLN A 17 -19.77 2.59 14.80
CA GLN A 17 -18.61 2.01 14.14
C GLN A 17 -18.33 2.78 12.83
N ALA A 18 -17.21 3.50 12.80
CA ALA A 18 -16.64 4.03 11.56
C ALA A 18 -15.83 2.92 10.89
N GLU A 19 -16.49 1.91 10.33
CA GLU A 19 -15.85 0.90 9.49
C GLU A 19 -15.94 1.31 8.01
N ASP A 20 -15.15 2.31 7.55
CA ASP A 20 -14.98 2.48 6.10
C ASP A 20 -13.79 3.33 5.60
N LEU A 21 -12.64 3.40 6.29
CA LEU A 21 -11.50 4.20 5.79
C LEU A 21 -10.14 3.50 5.77
N ALA A 22 -9.99 2.32 6.35
CA ALA A 22 -8.75 1.56 6.27
C ALA A 22 -8.84 0.54 5.13
N VAL A 23 -8.34 0.91 3.94
CA VAL A 23 -8.08 -0.08 2.89
C VAL A 23 -7.00 -1.02 3.39
N ASN A 24 -7.40 -2.16 3.94
CA ASN A 24 -6.52 -3.19 4.48
C ASN A 24 -6.40 -4.40 3.54
N ASP A 25 -6.74 -4.23 2.27
CA ASP A 25 -6.63 -5.28 1.26
C ASP A 25 -6.28 -4.73 -0.11
N CYS A 26 -5.71 -5.58 -0.96
CA CYS A 26 -5.39 -5.26 -2.34
C CYS A 26 -6.66 -5.04 -3.17
N LYS A 27 -6.75 -3.88 -3.83
CA LYS A 27 -7.76 -3.59 -4.86
C LYS A 27 -7.11 -3.52 -6.22
N LEU A 28 -7.54 -4.39 -7.13
CA LEU A 28 -7.06 -4.40 -8.51
C LEU A 28 -7.52 -3.14 -9.26
N LEU A 29 -6.59 -2.42 -9.89
CA LEU A 29 -6.92 -1.26 -10.74
C LEU A 29 -7.70 -1.65 -12.00
N LYS A 30 -7.40 -2.83 -12.53
CA LYS A 30 -8.02 -3.40 -13.74
C LYS A 30 -8.29 -4.88 -13.49
N PRO A 31 -9.39 -5.21 -12.79
CA PRO A 31 -9.73 -6.58 -12.47
C PRO A 31 -10.07 -7.35 -13.75
N ASN A 32 -9.63 -8.60 -13.79
CA ASN A 32 -10.03 -9.63 -14.74
C ASN A 32 -9.79 -11.00 -14.09
N ASP A 33 -10.31 -12.07 -14.69
CA ASP A 33 -10.24 -13.41 -14.10
C ASP A 33 -8.81 -13.86 -13.82
N LYS A 34 -7.86 -13.55 -14.72
CA LYS A 34 -6.44 -13.90 -14.55
C LYS A 34 -5.81 -13.13 -13.39
N SER A 35 -6.01 -11.81 -13.30
CA SER A 35 -5.43 -11.00 -12.22
C SER A 35 -6.06 -11.32 -10.87
N GLN A 36 -7.35 -11.64 -10.84
CA GLN A 36 -8.03 -12.09 -9.62
C GLN A 36 -7.52 -13.46 -9.16
N LEU A 37 -7.34 -14.42 -10.07
CA LEU A 37 -6.79 -15.74 -9.73
C LEU A 37 -5.36 -15.62 -9.17
N LEU A 38 -4.53 -14.78 -9.79
CA LEU A 38 -3.17 -14.53 -9.30
C LEU A 38 -3.17 -13.85 -7.93
N LEU A 39 -4.07 -12.90 -7.69
CA LEU A 39 -4.22 -12.26 -6.38
C LEU A 39 -4.68 -13.28 -5.32
N ASN A 40 -5.63 -14.15 -5.65
CA ASN A 40 -6.06 -15.24 -4.76
C ASN A 40 -4.91 -16.21 -4.45
N ARG A 41 -4.01 -16.47 -5.41
CA ARG A 41 -2.81 -17.28 -5.19
C ARG A 41 -1.82 -16.64 -4.21
N LEU A 42 -1.84 -15.33 -4.05
CA LEU A 42 -1.06 -14.59 -3.04
C LEU A 42 -1.70 -14.60 -1.64
N ALA A 43 -2.93 -15.12 -1.47
CA ALA A 43 -3.62 -15.12 -0.18
C ALA A 43 -2.80 -15.71 0.98
N PRO A 44 -1.99 -16.78 0.81
CA PRO A 44 -1.14 -17.29 1.89
C PRO A 44 -0.07 -16.30 2.37
N LEU A 45 0.29 -15.32 1.55
CA LEU A 45 1.25 -14.27 1.90
C LEU A 45 0.59 -13.02 2.46
N LYS A 46 -0.75 -12.93 2.46
CA LYS A 46 -1.46 -11.77 2.99
C LYS A 46 -1.09 -11.54 4.46
N GLY A 47 -0.75 -10.31 4.83
CA GLY A 47 -0.27 -10.00 6.18
C GLY A 47 1.25 -10.07 6.35
N HIS A 48 1.97 -10.71 5.42
CA HIS A 48 3.42 -10.79 5.53
C HIS A 48 4.07 -9.44 5.24
N VAL A 49 5.01 -9.09 6.12
CA VAL A 49 5.79 -7.85 6.04
C VAL A 49 7.25 -8.20 5.74
N PHE A 50 7.81 -7.54 4.72
CA PHE A 50 9.20 -7.66 4.31
C PHE A 50 9.89 -6.32 4.50
N LYS A 51 11.03 -6.34 5.20
CA LYS A 51 11.84 -5.15 5.44
C LYS A 51 13.19 -5.29 4.75
N TYR A 52 13.64 -4.23 4.09
CA TYR A 52 14.95 -4.19 3.45
C TYR A 52 15.62 -2.85 3.69
N LYS A 53 16.88 -2.88 4.14
CA LYS A 53 17.71 -1.69 4.28
C LYS A 53 18.66 -1.59 3.11
N PHE A 54 18.67 -0.44 2.47
CA PHE A 54 19.54 -0.12 1.35
C PHE A 54 20.38 1.10 1.74
N LYS A 55 21.69 1.01 1.52
CA LYS A 55 22.59 2.14 1.64
C LYS A 55 23.13 2.44 0.26
N ASP A 56 22.98 3.68 -0.18
CA ASP A 56 23.57 4.12 -1.44
C ASP A 56 25.10 4.04 -1.32
N GLU A 57 25.74 3.37 -2.28
CA GLU A 57 27.19 3.09 -2.28
C GLU A 57 28.03 4.30 -2.69
N VAL A 58 27.40 5.40 -3.12
CA VAL A 58 28.08 6.68 -3.33
C VAL A 58 28.62 7.22 -1.99
N LEU A 59 29.83 7.78 -1.98
CA LEU A 59 30.43 8.37 -0.77
C LEU A 59 29.49 9.44 -0.16
N GLY A 60 29.04 9.21 1.08
CA GLY A 60 28.04 10.06 1.75
C GLY A 60 26.58 9.71 1.42
N GLY A 61 26.36 8.56 0.78
CA GLY A 61 25.06 8.11 0.31
C GLY A 61 24.03 7.90 1.41
N ASP A 62 22.78 8.15 1.04
CA ASP A 62 21.63 8.03 1.93
C ASP A 62 21.34 6.56 2.29
N GLU A 63 20.83 6.35 3.49
CA GLU A 63 20.26 5.07 3.92
C GLU A 63 18.74 5.12 3.82
N TYR A 64 18.17 4.06 3.27
CA TYR A 64 16.74 3.88 3.07
C TYR A 64 16.29 2.55 3.68
N GLU A 65 15.17 2.57 4.39
CA GLU A 65 14.47 1.36 4.81
C GLU A 65 13.16 1.24 4.03
N TYR A 66 12.96 0.09 3.37
CA TYR A 66 11.72 -0.23 2.68
C TYR A 66 10.94 -1.25 3.48
N THR A 67 9.66 -0.99 3.68
CA THR A 67 8.70 -1.94 4.25
C THR A 67 7.63 -2.25 3.21
N LEU A 68 7.57 -3.51 2.79
CA LEU A 68 6.54 -4.05 1.89
C LEU A 68 5.59 -4.91 2.72
N SER A 69 4.29 -4.66 2.60
CA SER A 69 3.23 -5.49 3.17
C SER A 69 2.39 -6.09 2.06
N ILE A 70 2.14 -7.39 2.12
CA ILE A 70 1.29 -8.07 1.14
C ILE A 70 -0.16 -7.92 1.57
N CYS A 71 -0.89 -7.02 0.91
CA CYS A 71 -2.34 -6.87 1.02
C CYS A 71 -2.88 -6.71 2.46
N SER A 72 -2.14 -6.09 3.39
CA SER A 72 -2.64 -5.82 4.75
C SER A 72 -2.30 -4.43 5.31
N GLY A 73 -1.67 -3.59 4.51
CA GLY A 73 -1.23 -2.25 4.91
C GLY A 73 0.10 -2.30 5.65
N VAL A 74 0.88 -1.24 5.52
CA VAL A 74 2.05 -0.97 6.35
C VAL A 74 1.62 -0.01 7.46
N ASP A 75 1.93 -0.39 8.70
CA ASP A 75 1.82 0.49 9.85
C ASP A 75 3.23 0.92 10.28
N ALA A 76 3.41 2.21 10.52
CA ALA A 76 4.66 2.79 10.96
C ALA A 76 4.39 3.91 11.95
N GLU A 77 5.20 3.95 13.01
CA GLU A 77 5.15 5.00 14.03
C GLU A 77 5.33 6.37 13.37
N ASP A 78 4.47 7.33 13.75
CA ASP A 78 4.39 8.68 13.20
C ASP A 78 4.04 8.76 11.69
N TYR A 79 3.50 7.69 11.08
CA TYR A 79 3.01 7.69 9.70
C TYR A 79 1.66 7.01 9.55
N HIS A 80 0.58 7.80 9.54
CA HIS A 80 -0.79 7.31 9.62
C HIS A 80 -1.53 7.31 8.27
N VAL A 81 -0.85 7.09 7.15
CA VAL A 81 -1.50 7.01 5.84
C VAL A 81 -2.07 5.59 5.64
N PRO A 82 -3.40 5.42 5.56
CA PRO A 82 -4.00 4.10 5.38
C PRO A 82 -3.78 3.56 3.96
N GLY A 83 -3.77 2.24 3.81
CA GLY A 83 -3.72 1.59 2.50
C GLY A 83 -2.37 1.67 1.79
N VAL A 84 -1.28 1.95 2.53
CA VAL A 84 0.08 1.91 2.00
C VAL A 84 0.55 0.47 1.91
N GLY A 85 0.91 0.02 0.70
CA GLY A 85 1.44 -1.32 0.48
C GLY A 85 2.97 -1.38 0.55
N VAL A 86 3.65 -0.30 0.14
CA VAL A 86 5.10 -0.14 0.29
C VAL A 86 5.41 1.25 0.82
N LEU A 87 6.19 1.28 1.90
CA LEU A 87 6.68 2.47 2.57
C LEU A 87 8.20 2.54 2.46
N GLN A 88 8.72 3.74 2.20
CA GLN A 88 10.15 4.04 2.27
C GLN A 88 10.39 5.02 3.43
N TYR A 89 11.40 4.77 4.25
CA TYR A 89 11.96 5.72 5.19
C TYR A 89 13.34 6.19 4.70
N SER A 90 13.55 7.50 4.62
CA SER A 90 14.87 8.09 4.37
C SER A 90 15.49 8.51 5.69
N SER A 91 16.64 7.92 6.05
CA SER A 91 17.38 8.27 7.27
C SER A 91 17.94 9.69 7.21
N ALA A 92 18.36 10.15 6.03
CA ALA A 92 18.92 11.49 5.83
C ALA A 92 17.86 12.60 6.01
N LEU A 93 16.66 12.38 5.44
CA LEU A 93 15.56 13.35 5.54
C LEU A 93 14.67 13.14 6.76
N LYS A 94 14.87 12.03 7.50
CA LYS A 94 14.01 11.57 8.60
C LYS A 94 12.53 11.59 8.22
N LYS A 95 12.24 11.10 7.01
CA LYS A 95 10.92 11.24 6.38
C LYS A 95 10.48 9.92 5.75
N TYR A 96 9.19 9.64 5.90
CA TYR A 96 8.48 8.59 5.18
C TYR A 96 7.96 9.08 3.83
N ASN A 97 8.06 8.23 2.82
CA ASN A 97 7.42 8.41 1.51
C ASN A 97 6.65 7.14 1.15
N THR A 98 5.40 7.30 0.70
CA THR A 98 4.62 6.19 0.14
C THR A 98 5.18 5.83 -1.23
N VAL A 99 5.54 4.56 -1.43
CA VAL A 99 5.99 4.08 -2.75
C VAL A 99 4.82 3.54 -3.57
N GLY A 100 3.82 2.94 -2.92
CA GLY A 100 2.63 2.45 -3.61
C GLY A 100 1.48 2.08 -2.67
N LEU A 101 0.26 2.16 -3.21
CA LEU A 101 -0.99 1.96 -2.48
C LEU A 101 -1.66 0.61 -2.82
N LEU A 102 -2.29 0.00 -1.82
CA LEU A 102 -3.07 -1.24 -1.96
C LEU A 102 -4.28 -1.06 -2.87
N ASN A 103 -4.89 0.13 -2.86
CA ASN A 103 -6.05 0.41 -3.72
C ASN A 103 -5.66 0.50 -5.23
N SER A 104 -4.37 0.47 -5.51
CA SER A 104 -3.75 0.69 -6.80
C SER A 104 -2.93 -0.52 -7.26
N THR A 105 -3.47 -1.71 -6.99
CA THR A 105 -2.78 -2.98 -7.23
C THR A 105 -2.90 -3.43 -8.70
N ILE A 106 -1.79 -3.89 -9.26
CA ILE A 106 -1.75 -4.69 -10.49
C ILE A 106 -1.06 -6.01 -10.14
N VAL A 107 -1.67 -7.12 -10.58
CA VAL A 107 -1.03 -8.44 -10.51
C VAL A 107 -0.92 -9.03 -11.91
N LYS A 108 0.29 -9.44 -12.27
CA LYS A 108 0.60 -10.19 -13.49
C LYS A 108 1.35 -11.47 -13.12
N GLY A 109 1.37 -12.45 -14.02
CA GLY A 109 2.02 -13.72 -13.73
C GLY A 109 2.18 -14.59 -14.96
N GLY A 110 3.21 -15.43 -14.88
CA GLY A 110 3.47 -16.55 -15.78
C GLY A 110 3.33 -17.88 -15.04
N THR A 111 4.02 -18.91 -15.53
CA THR A 111 3.97 -20.26 -14.94
C THR A 111 4.63 -20.31 -13.57
N ASP A 112 5.80 -19.67 -13.45
CA ASP A 112 6.73 -19.76 -12.31
C ASP A 112 6.98 -18.41 -11.61
N TRP A 113 6.26 -17.35 -12.00
CA TRP A 113 6.41 -16.03 -11.39
C TRP A 113 5.07 -15.29 -11.23
N ILE A 114 5.02 -14.46 -10.20
CA ILE A 114 3.95 -13.48 -9.96
C ILE A 114 4.63 -12.13 -9.76
N MET A 115 4.17 -11.12 -10.49
CA MET A 115 4.55 -9.74 -10.33
C MET A 115 3.40 -8.98 -9.69
N LEU A 116 3.62 -8.54 -8.45
CA LEU A 116 2.75 -7.64 -7.70
C LEU A 116 3.27 -6.21 -7.84
N THR A 117 2.39 -5.28 -8.20
CA THR A 117 2.75 -3.86 -8.33
C THR A 117 1.73 -3.02 -7.58
N TYR A 118 2.20 -2.17 -6.66
CA TYR A 118 1.41 -1.09 -6.07
C TYR A 118 1.79 0.23 -6.73
N GLN A 119 0.81 0.91 -7.31
CA GLN A 119 1.03 2.21 -7.97
C GLN A 119 0.54 3.38 -7.09
N HIS A 120 0.66 4.59 -7.63
CA HIS A 120 0.18 5.84 -7.05
C HIS A 120 0.79 6.15 -5.67
N GLY A 121 2.10 5.94 -5.52
CA GLY A 121 2.84 6.52 -4.41
C GLY A 121 3.05 8.02 -4.55
N ASP A 122 3.84 8.57 -3.63
CA ASP A 122 4.17 9.99 -3.58
C ASP A 122 4.88 10.43 -4.88
N THR A 123 4.50 11.60 -5.40
CA THR A 123 5.10 12.13 -6.61
C THR A 123 6.54 12.57 -6.38
N TYR A 124 7.42 12.25 -7.32
CA TYR A 124 8.78 12.77 -7.32
C TYR A 124 8.81 14.28 -7.59
N ASN A 125 9.69 15.00 -6.89
CA ASN A 125 9.83 16.45 -7.04
C ASN A 125 10.61 16.86 -8.30
N THR A 126 11.77 16.23 -8.52
CA THR A 126 12.75 16.62 -9.56
C THR A 126 12.96 15.56 -10.63
N HIS A 127 12.62 14.30 -10.34
CA HIS A 127 12.75 13.16 -11.24
C HIS A 127 11.39 12.73 -11.76
N CYS A 128 11.37 11.97 -12.86
CA CYS A 128 10.15 11.34 -13.40
C CYS A 128 8.95 12.29 -13.59
N LYS A 129 9.18 13.57 -13.87
CA LYS A 129 8.11 14.49 -14.28
C LYS A 129 7.54 13.99 -15.59
N SER A 130 6.29 13.55 -15.58
CA SER A 130 5.57 13.14 -16.78
C SER A 130 5.61 14.28 -17.80
N PRO A 131 6.22 14.12 -19.00
CA PRO A 131 5.94 15.05 -20.08
C PRO A 131 4.44 14.92 -20.36
N THR A 132 3.76 16.07 -20.28
CA THR A 132 2.34 16.24 -20.57
C THR A 132 1.89 15.35 -21.73
N SER A 133 0.87 14.52 -21.47
CA SER A 133 0.14 13.69 -22.44
C SER A 133 0.99 12.83 -23.38
N SER A 134 1.15 11.53 -23.10
CA SER A 134 1.30 10.59 -24.20
C SER A 134 0.50 9.31 -23.95
N LYS A 135 -0.36 9.02 -24.92
CA LYS A 135 -1.11 7.79 -25.14
C LYS A 135 -0.18 6.57 -25.36
N LEU A 136 0.92 6.44 -24.63
CA LEU A 136 1.95 5.40 -24.84
C LEU A 136 1.87 4.20 -23.87
N SER A 137 0.87 4.15 -22.97
CA SER A 137 0.67 2.99 -22.09
C SER A 137 -0.21 1.87 -22.70
N ARG A 138 -0.81 2.06 -23.88
CA ARG A 138 -1.76 1.07 -24.47
C ARG A 138 -1.16 0.02 -25.42
N ARG A 139 0.16 -0.01 -25.70
CA ARG A 139 0.71 -0.92 -26.74
C ARG A 139 1.78 -1.93 -26.33
N GLN A 140 2.20 -2.01 -25.06
CA GLN A 140 3.06 -3.11 -24.61
C GLN A 140 2.47 -3.82 -23.39
N ALA A 141 1.51 -4.70 -23.66
CA ALA A 141 1.19 -5.83 -22.82
C ALA A 141 0.73 -7.00 -23.70
N HIS A 142 1.59 -7.36 -24.67
CA HIS A 142 1.57 -8.66 -25.31
C HIS A 142 2.92 -9.32 -25.01
N ILE A 143 2.99 -9.95 -23.84
CA ILE A 143 3.78 -11.14 -23.56
C ILE A 143 2.88 -12.01 -22.69
#